data_AF-A0A2R6PLG8-F1
#
_entry.id   AF-A0A2R6PLG8-F1
#
_cell.length_a   1.000
_cell.length_b   1.000
_cell.length_c   1.000
_cell.angle_alpha   90.00
_cell.angle_beta   90.00
_cell.angle_gamma   90.00
#
_symmetry.space_group_name_H-M   'P 1'
#
loop_
_entity.id
_entity.type
_entity.pdbx_description
1 polymer ?
#
loop_
_entity_poly.entity_id
_entity_poly.type
_entity_poly.pdbx_seq_one_letter_code
_entity_poly.pdbx_strand_id
1 'polypeptide(L)'
;MFPYSLSSLQKGKMKMNEDEDEDELILHVAIRFAEGIDKDNMGANADQRTYQVFGRGRPDMEFHTQVVNGMPDPTWKRTFHMWMRDPWMWTHLHLEVVRTGSKSDPGSSSGTVLVGRAQIPLPTEIGIAIGGKYNLVRHVEPISVVGCICVAMEITKKE
;
A
#
# COMPACT_ATOMS: atom_id res chain seq x y z
N MET A 1 -38.38 -56.73 -26.82
CA MET A 1 -37.32 -56.50 -27.81
C MET A 1 -36.92 -55.03 -27.70
N PHE A 2 -35.85 -54.76 -26.97
CA PHE A 2 -35.29 -53.42 -26.76
C PHE A 2 -33.84 -53.47 -27.25
N PRO A 3 -33.43 -52.69 -28.25
CA PRO A 3 -32.02 -52.62 -28.61
C PRO A 3 -31.30 -51.60 -27.72
N TYR A 4 -30.27 -52.08 -27.02
CA TYR A 4 -29.21 -51.25 -26.46
C TYR A 4 -28.47 -50.54 -27.60
N SER A 5 -28.20 -49.24 -27.45
CA SER A 5 -27.19 -48.55 -28.25
C SER A 5 -26.19 -47.88 -27.31
N LEU A 6 -25.02 -48.52 -27.19
CA LEU A 6 -23.79 -47.95 -26.67
C LEU A 6 -23.24 -47.01 -27.73
N SER A 7 -23.35 -45.70 -27.53
CA SER A 7 -22.67 -44.70 -28.36
C SER A 7 -21.49 -44.08 -27.60
N SER A 8 -20.31 -44.60 -27.96
CA SER A 8 -19.08 -43.85 -28.24
C SER A 8 -18.61 -42.81 -27.22
N LEU A 9 -17.61 -43.26 -26.46
CA LEU A 9 -16.55 -42.46 -25.84
C LEU A 9 -15.88 -41.55 -26.90
N GLN A 10 -16.32 -40.30 -27.04
CA GLN A 10 -15.53 -39.28 -27.73
C GLN A 10 -14.52 -38.70 -26.73
N LYS A 11 -13.29 -39.21 -26.78
CA LYS A 11 -12.11 -38.56 -26.21
C LYS A 11 -11.89 -37.24 -26.97
N GLY A 12 -12.57 -36.18 -26.53
CA GLY A 12 -12.17 -34.82 -26.85
C GLY A 12 -10.81 -34.56 -26.21
N LYS A 13 -9.74 -34.64 -27.02
CA LYS A 13 -8.46 -34.03 -26.67
C LYS A 13 -8.71 -32.51 -26.63
N MET A 14 -9.04 -31.98 -25.45
CA MET A 14 -8.80 -30.57 -25.18
C MET A 14 -7.28 -30.37 -25.24
N LYS A 15 -6.83 -29.63 -26.25
CA LYS A 15 -5.51 -29.01 -26.20
C LYS A 15 -5.56 -28.07 -24.99
N MET A 16 -4.82 -28.40 -23.93
CA MET A 16 -4.36 -27.38 -23.00
C MET A 16 -3.48 -26.46 -23.84
N ASN A 17 -3.95 -25.24 -24.09
CA ASN A 17 -3.03 -24.15 -24.34
C ASN A 17 -2.44 -23.84 -22.96
N GLU A 18 -1.35 -24.54 -22.63
CA GLU A 18 -0.34 -24.00 -21.73
C GLU A 18 0.32 -22.84 -22.51
N ASP A 19 0.68 -21.79 -21.78
CA ASP A 19 1.16 -20.47 -22.26
C ASP A 19 0.06 -19.40 -22.37
N GLU A 20 -0.76 -19.24 -21.32
CA GLU A 20 -1.12 -17.89 -20.92
C GLU A 20 0.11 -17.30 -20.23
N ASP A 21 0.86 -16.47 -20.94
CA ASP A 21 1.82 -15.56 -20.31
C ASP A 21 1.04 -14.80 -19.23
N GLU A 22 1.21 -15.19 -17.95
CA GLU A 22 0.73 -14.39 -16.83
C GLU A 22 1.41 -13.03 -16.97
N ASP A 23 0.68 -12.05 -17.50
CA ASP A 23 1.15 -10.67 -17.65
C ASP A 23 1.73 -10.24 -16.30
N GLU A 24 3.05 -10.14 -16.18
CA GLU A 24 3.67 -9.64 -14.96
C GLU A 24 3.30 -8.17 -14.81
N LEU A 25 2.58 -7.83 -13.74
CA LEU A 25 2.12 -6.46 -13.49
C LEU A 25 2.98 -5.79 -12.43
N ILE A 26 3.13 -4.47 -12.54
CA ILE A 26 3.87 -3.64 -11.60
C ILE A 26 2.95 -2.55 -11.07
N LEU A 27 2.78 -2.49 -9.76
CA LEU A 27 2.18 -1.37 -9.06
C LEU A 27 3.24 -0.33 -8.74
N HIS A 28 3.07 0.86 -9.31
CA HIS A 28 3.85 2.04 -9.00
C HIS A 28 3.16 2.80 -7.87
N VAL A 29 3.89 3.14 -6.81
CA VAL A 29 3.36 3.90 -5.67
C VAL A 29 4.23 5.12 -5.43
N ALA A 30 3.67 6.31 -5.63
CA ALA A 30 4.33 7.58 -5.36
C ALA A 30 3.83 8.17 -4.03
N ILE A 31 4.69 8.15 -3.02
CA ILE A 31 4.49 8.84 -1.73
C ILE A 31 5.02 10.28 -1.87
N ARG A 32 4.11 11.27 -1.84
CA ARG A 32 4.46 12.67 -2.10
C ARG A 32 4.81 13.42 -0.81
N PHE A 33 3.80 13.70 0.00
CA PHE A 33 3.91 14.44 1.27
C PHE A 33 2.77 14.03 2.20
N ALA A 34 2.90 14.33 3.49
CA ALA A 34 1.79 14.35 4.42
C ALA A 34 1.48 15.79 4.81
N GLU A 35 0.26 16.04 5.27
CA GLU A 35 -0.17 17.37 5.68
C GLU A 35 -0.86 17.28 7.03
N GLY A 36 -0.49 18.21 7.91
CA GLY A 36 -1.17 18.42 9.16
C GLY A 36 -1.06 17.25 10.13
N ILE A 37 0.06 16.53 10.13
CA ILE A 37 0.30 15.44 11.09
C ILE A 37 0.79 15.95 12.44
N ASP A 38 0.46 15.23 13.52
CA ASP A 38 0.92 15.51 14.89
C ASP A 38 0.61 16.92 15.42
N LYS A 39 -0.41 17.63 14.87
CA LYS A 39 -0.75 19.02 15.22
C LYS A 39 -0.88 19.31 16.71
N ASP A 40 -1.36 18.34 17.49
CA ASP A 40 -1.59 18.51 18.93
C ASP A 40 -0.33 18.30 19.78
N ASN A 41 0.78 17.89 19.17
CA ASN A 41 2.01 17.53 19.86
C ASN A 41 3.14 18.53 19.53
N MET A 42 2.86 19.84 19.56
CA MET A 42 3.81 20.92 19.21
C MET A 42 4.77 21.30 20.35
N GLY A 43 5.46 20.31 20.92
CA GLY A 43 6.49 20.56 21.93
C GLY A 43 7.70 21.32 21.37
N ALA A 44 8.61 21.77 22.25
CA ALA A 44 9.76 22.60 21.89
C ALA A 44 10.72 22.01 20.83
N ASN A 45 10.68 20.69 20.60
CA ASN A 45 11.51 19.98 19.60
C ASN A 45 10.66 19.37 18.47
N ALA A 46 9.51 19.97 18.18
CA ALA A 46 8.59 19.52 17.13
C ALA A 46 9.22 19.55 15.73
N ASP A 47 10.05 20.55 15.46
CA ASP A 47 10.79 20.79 14.22
C ASP A 47 11.89 19.73 13.94
N GLN A 48 12.45 19.14 15.00
CA GLN A 48 13.46 18.09 14.91
C GLN A 48 12.88 16.69 14.68
N ARG A 49 11.55 16.57 14.56
CA ARG A 49 10.90 15.29 14.38
C ARG A 49 11.12 14.75 12.98
N THR A 50 11.44 13.47 12.97
CA THR A 50 11.65 12.71 11.77
C THR A 50 10.49 11.75 11.54
N TYR A 51 10.14 11.56 10.27
CA TYR A 51 8.99 10.77 9.84
C TYR A 51 9.38 9.78 8.76
N GLN A 52 8.71 8.63 8.79
CA GLN A 52 8.88 7.55 7.82
C GLN A 52 7.51 6.98 7.46
N VAL A 53 7.33 6.58 6.20
CA VAL A 53 6.13 5.88 5.73
C VAL A 53 6.49 4.42 5.50
N PHE A 54 5.69 3.53 6.06
CA PHE A 54 5.68 2.10 5.78
C PHE A 54 4.46 1.80 4.92
N GLY A 55 4.67 1.08 3.81
CA GLY A 55 3.58 0.64 2.95
C GLY A 55 3.59 -0.86 2.79
N ARG A 56 2.41 -1.46 2.78
CA ARG A 56 2.21 -2.91 2.66
C ARG A 56 1.00 -3.23 1.79
N GLY A 57 1.22 -4.08 0.79
CA GLY A 57 0.15 -4.68 -0.01
C GLY A 57 -0.23 -6.04 0.55
N ARG A 58 0.45 -7.10 0.07
CA ARG A 58 0.40 -8.45 0.64
C ARG A 58 1.40 -8.63 1.81
N PRO A 59 1.29 -9.72 2.60
CA PRO A 59 2.20 -10.00 3.72
C PRO A 59 3.70 -10.06 3.36
N ASP A 60 4.02 -10.42 2.13
CA ASP A 60 5.36 -10.58 1.60
C ASP A 60 5.89 -9.34 0.86
N MET A 61 5.08 -8.28 0.78
CA MET A 61 5.44 -7.11 0.00
C MET A 61 5.21 -5.82 0.78
N GLU A 62 6.34 -5.28 1.24
CA GLU A 62 6.44 -4.07 2.03
C GLU A 62 7.51 -3.13 1.45
N PHE A 63 7.31 -1.84 1.67
CA PHE A 63 8.31 -0.83 1.41
C PHE A 63 8.34 0.17 2.56
N HIS A 64 9.44 0.88 2.66
CA HIS A 64 9.54 2.02 3.55
C HIS A 64 10.25 3.18 2.84
N THR A 65 9.84 4.39 3.16
CA THR A 65 10.58 5.58 2.74
C THR A 65 11.86 5.74 3.53
N GLN A 66 12.75 6.60 3.03
CA GLN A 66 13.76 7.21 3.89
C GLN A 66 13.10 8.03 5.01
N VAL A 67 13.86 8.25 6.07
CA VAL A 67 13.49 9.12 7.18
C VAL A 67 13.64 10.58 6.74
N VAL A 68 12.63 11.41 6.96
CA VAL A 68 12.64 12.84 6.59
C VAL A 68 12.23 13.73 7.75
N ASN A 69 12.81 14.93 7.83
CA ASN A 69 12.31 16.00 8.71
C ASN A 69 11.15 16.73 8.04
N GLY A 70 10.26 17.33 8.83
CA GLY A 70 9.29 18.29 8.31
C GLY A 70 7.94 18.26 9.00
N MET A 71 7.88 18.52 10.30
CA MET A 71 6.59 18.72 10.96
C MET A 71 5.96 20.07 10.54
N PRO A 72 4.63 20.17 10.31
CA PRO A 72 3.62 19.10 10.28
C PRO A 72 3.41 18.49 8.89
N ASP A 73 4.23 18.88 7.90
CA ASP A 73 4.01 18.59 6.48
C ASP A 73 5.24 17.90 5.82
N PRO A 74 5.61 16.69 6.24
CA PRO A 74 6.83 16.04 5.75
C PRO A 74 6.69 15.65 4.28
N THR A 75 7.79 15.76 3.53
CA THR A 75 7.83 15.49 2.09
C THR A 75 8.82 14.39 1.76
N TRP A 76 8.36 13.33 1.08
CA TRP A 76 9.22 12.20 0.66
C TRP A 76 9.52 12.21 -0.84
N LYS A 77 8.53 12.56 -1.68
CA LYS A 77 8.65 12.56 -3.16
C LYS A 77 9.33 11.30 -3.69
N ARG A 78 8.89 10.12 -3.23
CA ARG A 78 9.50 8.83 -3.57
C ARG A 78 8.51 7.92 -4.30
N THR A 79 8.99 7.23 -5.33
CA THR A 79 8.24 6.18 -6.04
C THR A 79 8.80 4.81 -5.69
N PHE A 80 7.89 3.85 -5.51
CA PHE A 80 8.16 2.44 -5.26
C PHE A 80 7.51 1.59 -6.35
N HIS A 81 8.12 0.45 -6.62
CA HIS A 81 7.67 -0.50 -7.63
C HIS A 81 7.44 -1.84 -6.97
N MET A 82 6.25 -2.39 -7.16
CA MET A 82 5.74 -3.53 -6.43
C MET A 82 5.21 -4.56 -7.41
N TRP A 83 5.75 -5.76 -7.38
CA TRP A 83 5.40 -6.79 -8.36
C TRP A 83 4.06 -7.42 -7.98
N MET A 84 3.15 -7.51 -8.95
CA MET A 84 1.82 -8.08 -8.79
C MET A 84 1.69 -9.32 -9.68
N ARG A 85 1.66 -10.51 -9.07
CA ARG A 85 1.25 -11.73 -9.76
C ARG A 85 -0.28 -11.79 -9.92
N ASP A 86 -1.01 -11.45 -8.85
CA ASP A 86 -2.47 -11.43 -8.81
C ASP A 86 -2.98 -10.03 -8.42
N PRO A 87 -3.05 -9.05 -9.34
CA PRO A 87 -3.47 -7.69 -8.99
C PRO A 87 -4.87 -7.64 -8.38
N TRP A 88 -5.76 -8.51 -8.83
CA TRP A 88 -7.18 -8.54 -8.47
C TRP A 88 -7.44 -9.15 -7.09
N MET A 89 -6.47 -9.83 -6.49
CA MET A 89 -6.57 -10.28 -5.10
C MET A 89 -6.24 -9.17 -4.10
N TRP A 90 -5.73 -8.03 -4.58
CA TRP A 90 -5.33 -6.93 -3.73
C TRP A 90 -6.41 -5.85 -3.77
N THR A 91 -6.98 -5.55 -2.61
CA THR A 91 -8.05 -4.55 -2.52
C THR A 91 -7.51 -3.20 -2.10
N HIS A 92 -6.53 -3.18 -1.19
CA HIS A 92 -6.01 -1.96 -0.58
C HIS A 92 -4.49 -2.00 -0.40
N LEU A 93 -3.89 -0.83 -0.50
CA LEU A 93 -2.56 -0.53 0.04
C LEU A 93 -2.70 -0.01 1.46
N HIS A 94 -2.06 -0.68 2.41
CA HIS A 94 -1.98 -0.23 3.79
C HIS A 94 -0.76 0.66 3.96
N LEU A 95 -0.96 1.86 4.50
CA LEU A 95 0.12 2.78 4.84
C LEU A 95 0.11 3.08 6.34
N GLU A 96 1.30 3.14 6.92
CA GLU A 96 1.54 3.64 8.28
C GLU A 96 2.55 4.78 8.21
N VAL A 97 2.19 5.93 8.79
CA VAL A 97 3.14 7.02 9.02
C VAL A 97 3.62 6.89 10.45
N VAL A 98 4.93 6.85 10.64
CA VAL A 98 5.54 6.77 11.95
C VAL A 98 6.51 7.91 12.16
N ARG A 99 6.65 8.32 13.42
CA ARG A 99 7.66 9.24 13.90
C ARG A 99 8.83 8.43 14.44
N THR A 100 10.05 8.75 14.02
CA THR A 100 11.26 8.08 14.45
C THR A 100 12.07 8.93 15.45
N GLY A 101 12.93 8.30 16.25
CA GLY A 101 13.86 9.00 17.14
C GLY A 101 13.23 9.60 18.40
N SER A 102 12.06 9.11 18.83
CA SER A 102 11.41 9.56 20.07
C SER A 102 12.19 9.07 21.30
N LYS A 103 13.02 9.93 21.89
CA LYS A 103 13.71 9.65 23.17
C LYS A 103 12.77 9.67 24.39
N SER A 104 11.56 10.21 24.21
CA SER A 104 10.60 10.50 25.29
C SER A 104 9.67 9.34 25.61
N ASP A 105 9.70 8.25 24.82
CA ASP A 105 8.87 7.07 25.01
C ASP A 105 9.76 5.88 25.41
N PRO A 106 9.97 5.61 26.71
CA PRO A 106 10.83 4.52 27.18
C PRO A 106 10.25 3.12 26.92
N GLY A 107 9.05 3.01 26.33
CA GLY A 107 8.32 1.76 26.14
C GLY A 107 8.62 0.98 24.85
N SER A 108 9.16 1.62 23.80
CA SER A 108 9.57 0.93 22.57
C SER A 108 11.08 1.08 22.37
N SER A 109 11.84 -0.02 22.47
CA SER A 109 13.30 0.00 22.34
C SER A 109 13.81 0.51 20.98
N SER A 110 12.92 0.70 20.00
CA SER A 110 13.18 1.25 18.67
C SER A 110 12.91 2.76 18.53
N GLY A 111 12.28 3.42 19.52
CA GLY A 111 12.03 4.87 19.49
C GLY A 111 11.07 5.33 18.38
N THR A 112 10.21 4.43 17.88
CA THR A 112 9.27 4.69 16.78
C THR A 112 7.84 4.79 17.30
N VAL A 113 7.13 5.85 16.94
CA VAL A 113 5.75 6.13 17.38
C VAL A 113 4.82 6.18 16.17
N LEU A 114 3.75 5.39 16.19
CA LEU A 114 2.73 5.42 15.13
C LEU A 114 2.01 6.78 15.14
N VAL A 115 2.09 7.50 14.02
CA VAL A 115 1.38 8.77 13.84
C VAL A 115 -0.06 8.49 13.42
N GLY A 116 -0.24 7.72 12.33
CA GLY A 116 -1.55 7.34 11.81
C GLY A 116 -1.45 6.32 10.67
N ARG A 117 -2.59 5.74 10.32
CA ARG A 117 -2.75 4.72 9.27
C ARG A 117 -3.68 5.20 8.17
N ALA A 118 -3.44 4.76 6.94
CA ALA A 118 -4.37 4.91 5.82
C ALA A 118 -4.55 3.56 5.10
N GLN A 119 -5.76 3.31 4.62
CA GLN A 119 -6.05 2.23 3.68
C GLN A 119 -6.48 2.86 2.37
N ILE A 120 -5.72 2.61 1.32
CA ILE A 120 -5.92 3.24 0.02
C ILE A 120 -6.37 2.18 -0.98
N PRO A 121 -7.53 2.34 -1.64
CA PRO A 121 -7.97 1.39 -2.66
C PRO A 121 -6.98 1.38 -3.82
N LEU A 122 -6.69 0.20 -4.36
CA LEU A 122 -5.80 0.07 -5.51
C LEU A 122 -6.48 0.48 -6.83
N PRO A 123 -5.70 0.81 -7.89
CA PRO A 123 -6.25 1.02 -9.22
C PRO A 123 -6.98 -0.24 -9.70
N THR A 124 -8.17 -0.07 -10.28
CA THR A 124 -8.97 -1.16 -10.85
C THR A 124 -8.68 -1.42 -12.32
N GLU A 125 -7.90 -0.54 -12.96
CA GLU A 125 -7.62 -0.58 -14.39
C GLU A 125 -6.11 -0.37 -14.63
N ILE A 126 -5.56 -1.12 -15.59
CA ILE A 126 -4.14 -1.03 -15.98
C ILE A 126 -3.93 0.24 -16.81
N GLY A 127 -2.85 0.97 -16.54
CA GLY A 127 -2.50 2.22 -17.21
C GLY A 127 -3.30 3.43 -16.76
N ILE A 128 -4.14 3.29 -15.74
CA ILE A 128 -4.89 4.40 -15.14
C ILE A 128 -4.28 4.74 -13.78
N ALA A 129 -3.73 5.95 -13.68
CA ALA A 129 -3.24 6.48 -12.42
C ALA A 129 -4.40 6.99 -11.56
N ILE A 130 -4.41 6.59 -10.28
CA ILE A 130 -5.27 7.16 -9.25
C ILE A 130 -4.41 7.91 -8.24
N GLY A 131 -4.95 8.95 -7.60
CA GLY A 131 -4.20 9.66 -6.58
C GLY A 131 -5.02 10.72 -5.87
N GLY A 132 -4.54 11.12 -4.69
CA GLY A 132 -5.23 12.09 -3.87
C GLY A 132 -4.66 12.17 -2.46
N LYS A 133 -5.38 12.92 -1.62
CA LYS A 133 -5.12 13.00 -0.18
C LYS A 133 -5.99 11.97 0.53
N TYR A 134 -5.36 11.15 1.37
CA TYR A 134 -6.02 10.12 2.15
C TYR A 134 -5.87 10.43 3.64
N ASN A 135 -6.96 10.33 4.39
CA ASN A 135 -6.94 10.61 5.82
C ASN A 135 -6.05 9.61 6.56
N LEU A 136 -5.21 10.13 7.45
CA LEU A 136 -4.46 9.34 8.41
C LEU A 136 -5.30 9.23 9.68
N VAL A 137 -5.52 8.01 10.12
CA VAL A 137 -6.38 7.69 11.26
C VAL A 137 -5.56 7.05 12.37
N ARG A 138 -5.78 7.49 13.61
CA ARG A 138 -5.22 6.85 14.80
C ARG A 138 -6.34 6.08 15.51
N HIS A 139 -6.15 4.77 15.65
CA HIS A 139 -7.08 3.88 16.36
C HIS A 139 -6.84 3.95 17.88
N VAL A 140 -6.93 5.16 18.44
CA VAL A 140 -7.12 5.38 19.88
C VAL A 140 -8.59 5.71 20.04
N GLU A 141 -9.27 5.24 21.09
CA GLU A 141 -10.68 5.59 21.32
C GLU A 141 -10.79 7.03 21.86
N PRO A 142 -11.58 7.92 21.24
CA PRO A 142 -12.32 7.78 19.98
C PRO A 142 -11.42 7.91 18.73
N ILE A 143 -11.75 7.15 17.68
CA ILE A 143 -11.00 7.16 16.41
C ILE A 143 -10.87 8.60 15.91
N SER A 144 -9.64 9.05 15.71
CA SER A 144 -9.33 10.43 15.34
C SER A 144 -8.59 10.51 14.01
N VAL A 145 -8.98 11.49 13.19
CA VAL A 145 -8.22 11.87 11.99
C VAL A 145 -7.08 12.79 12.44
N VAL A 146 -5.84 12.36 12.17
CA VAL A 146 -4.62 13.01 12.67
C VAL A 146 -3.84 13.75 11.58
N GLY A 147 -4.37 13.81 10.36
CA GLY A 147 -3.74 14.44 9.20
C GLY A 147 -4.13 13.73 7.91
N CYS A 148 -3.41 13.99 6.82
CA CYS A 148 -3.59 13.26 5.57
C CYS A 148 -2.25 12.98 4.88
N ILE A 149 -2.24 12.01 3.97
CA ILE A 149 -1.10 11.63 3.14
C ILE A 149 -1.48 11.72 1.66
N CYS A 150 -0.62 12.36 0.86
CA CYS A 150 -0.78 12.48 -0.58
C CYS A 150 -0.06 11.33 -1.30
N VAL A 151 -0.83 10.51 -2.00
CA VAL A 151 -0.36 9.30 -2.68
C VAL A 151 -0.91 9.25 -4.09
N ALA A 152 -0.10 8.77 -5.04
CA ALA A 152 -0.55 8.40 -6.38
C ALA A 152 -0.09 6.98 -6.70
N MET A 153 -0.90 6.24 -7.46
CA MET A 153 -0.68 4.84 -7.78
C MET A 153 -1.11 4.53 -9.22
N GLU A 154 -0.41 3.61 -9.86
CA GLU A 154 -0.71 3.16 -11.22
C GLU A 154 -0.26 1.70 -11.37
N ILE A 155 -1.03 0.88 -12.10
CA ILE A 155 -0.63 -0.50 -12.45
C ILE A 155 -0.21 -0.50 -13.91
N THR A 156 0.98 -1.01 -14.22
CA THR A 156 1.45 -1.19 -15.60
C THR A 156 1.82 -2.63 -15.87
N LYS A 157 1.84 -3.02 -17.15
CA LYS A 157 2.52 -4.25 -17.58
C LYS A 157 4.02 -4.09 -17.42
N LYS A 158 4.71 -5.19 -17.11
CA LYS A 158 6.15 -5.27 -17.22
C LYS A 158 6.51 -5.32 -18.71
N GLU A 159 7.42 -4.45 -19.12
CA GLU A 159 8.01 -4.43 -20.47
C GLU A 159 9.03 -5.56 -20.67
#